data_AF-A0A1C5KPC1-F1
#
_entry.id   AF-A0A1C5KPC1-F1
#
_cell.length_a   1.000
_cell.length_b   1.000
_cell.length_c   1.000
_cell.angle_alpha   90.00
_cell.angle_beta   90.00
_cell.angle_gamma   90.00
#
_symmetry.space_group_name_H-M   'P 1'
#
loop_
_entity.id
_entity.type
_entity.pdbx_description
1 polymer ?
#
loop_
_entity_poly.entity_id
_entity_poly.type
_entity_poly.pdbx_seq_one_letter_code
_entity_poly.pdbx_strand_id
1 'polypeptide(L)'
;MSVLDAEYSTKFDDLRKNRVEVSYYKYGPIKENYGKGYINALESHDRAIKKYIETGNTEYLCDAANYLMFEFMYPQKAGAYFKATDSGESAGVVGMGIREIERFREESDL
;
A
#
# COMPACT_ATOMS: atom_id res chain seq x y z
N MET A 1 7.37 8.71 -23.40
CA MET A 1 6.91 8.81 -22.02
C MET A 1 6.06 7.59 -21.75
N SER A 2 6.50 6.72 -20.84
CA SER A 2 5.77 5.52 -20.42
C SER A 2 4.62 5.90 -19.48
N VAL A 3 3.67 4.99 -19.26
CA VAL A 3 2.64 5.17 -18.21
C VAL A 3 3.29 5.39 -16.84
N LEU A 4 4.42 4.72 -16.57
CA LEU A 4 5.13 4.88 -15.30
C LEU A 4 5.77 6.27 -15.17
N ASP A 5 6.17 6.90 -16.28
CA ASP A 5 6.76 8.24 -16.24
C ASP A 5 5.73 9.30 -15.84
N ALA A 6 4.43 9.04 -16.11
CA ALA A 6 3.34 9.98 -15.85
C ALA A 6 2.55 9.65 -14.58
N GLU A 7 2.30 8.37 -14.31
CA GLU A 7 1.36 7.91 -13.28
C GLU A 7 2.04 7.29 -12.05
N TYR A 8 3.37 7.04 -12.10
CA TYR A 8 4.10 6.44 -10.98
C TYR A 8 4.96 7.48 -10.25
N SER A 9 4.90 7.46 -8.91
CA SER A 9 5.68 8.38 -8.08
C SER A 9 7.00 7.76 -7.63
N THR A 10 8.07 7.99 -8.38
CA THR A 10 9.44 7.62 -7.94
C THR A 10 9.83 8.29 -6.62
N LYS A 11 9.36 9.54 -6.42
CA LYS A 11 9.52 10.27 -5.15
C LYS A 11 8.95 9.50 -3.95
N PHE A 12 7.80 8.84 -4.10
CA PHE A 12 7.21 8.04 -3.04
C PHE A 12 8.11 6.85 -2.65
N ASP A 13 8.69 6.18 -3.64
CA ASP A 13 9.64 5.09 -3.40
C ASP A 13 10.92 5.55 -2.70
N ASP A 14 11.48 6.67 -3.11
CA ASP A 14 12.70 7.17 -2.49
C ASP A 14 12.46 7.59 -1.03
N LEU A 15 11.32 8.23 -0.77
CA LEU A 15 10.91 8.57 0.58
C LEU A 15 10.71 7.31 1.43
N ARG A 16 9.96 6.32 0.96
CA ARG A 16 9.67 5.12 1.76
C ARG A 16 10.93 4.28 2.03
N LYS A 17 11.88 4.19 1.08
CA LYS A 17 13.19 3.54 1.29
C LYS A 17 13.96 4.19 2.44
N ASN A 18 14.02 5.52 2.48
CA ASN A 18 14.68 6.24 3.56
C ASN A 18 14.06 5.92 4.94
N ARG A 19 12.73 5.77 5.02
CA ARG A 19 12.07 5.38 6.29
C ARG A 19 12.43 3.96 6.72
N VAL A 20 12.65 3.03 5.78
CA VAL A 20 13.13 1.69 6.09
C VAL A 20 14.52 1.73 6.72
N GLU A 21 15.43 2.56 6.19
CA GLU A 21 16.77 2.75 6.77
C GLU A 21 16.69 3.29 8.20
N VAL A 22 15.92 4.36 8.43
CA VAL A 22 15.71 4.92 9.77
C VAL A 22 15.09 3.88 10.73
N SER A 23 14.12 3.10 10.24
CA SER A 23 13.46 2.07 11.04
C SER A 23 14.41 0.94 11.43
N TYR A 24 15.37 0.57 10.58
CA TYR A 24 16.38 -0.44 10.90
C TYR A 24 17.21 -0.02 12.10
N TYR A 25 17.69 1.22 12.15
CA TYR A 25 18.46 1.69 13.29
C TYR A 25 17.62 1.88 14.56
N LYS A 26 16.31 2.13 14.42
CA LYS A 26 15.40 2.32 15.56
C LYS A 26 14.91 1.01 16.18
N TYR A 27 14.57 0.02 15.36
CA TYR A 27 13.87 -1.20 15.78
C TYR A 27 14.57 -2.50 15.37
N GLY A 28 15.67 -2.41 14.62
CA GLY A 28 16.40 -3.58 14.14
C GLY A 28 15.81 -4.22 12.87
N PRO A 29 16.27 -5.44 12.53
CA PRO A 29 15.93 -6.10 11.28
C PRO A 29 14.44 -6.44 11.12
N ILE A 30 13.86 -6.10 9.98
CA ILE A 30 12.44 -6.37 9.67
C ILE A 30 12.10 -7.88 9.65
N LYS A 31 13.05 -8.74 9.24
CA LYS A 31 12.88 -10.20 9.26
C LYS A 31 12.54 -10.73 10.65
N GLU A 32 13.20 -10.19 11.68
CA GLU A 32 12.96 -10.58 13.07
C GLU A 32 11.66 -9.97 13.58
N ASN A 33 11.47 -8.67 13.36
CA ASN A 33 10.30 -7.94 13.85
C ASN A 33 8.98 -8.50 13.30
N TYR A 34 8.90 -8.70 11.99
CA TYR A 34 7.66 -9.14 11.35
C TYR A 34 7.60 -10.66 11.20
N GLY A 35 8.71 -11.31 10.85
CA GLY A 35 8.76 -12.77 10.67
C GLY A 35 8.58 -13.56 11.96
N LYS A 36 8.80 -12.96 13.14
CA LYS A 36 8.48 -13.56 14.44
C LYS A 36 7.20 -12.99 15.09
N GLY A 37 6.51 -12.06 14.43
CA GLY A 37 5.28 -11.48 14.97
C GLY A 37 5.48 -10.48 16.12
N TYR A 38 6.68 -9.94 16.31
CA TYR A 38 6.94 -8.94 17.38
C TYR A 38 6.27 -7.60 17.10
N ILE A 39 6.14 -7.24 15.82
CA ILE A 39 5.38 -6.08 15.36
C ILE A 39 4.28 -6.57 14.44
N ASN A 40 3.03 -6.21 14.74
CA ASN A 40 1.90 -6.49 13.85
C ASN A 40 1.90 -5.47 12.69
N ALA A 41 2.12 -5.96 11.47
CA ALA A 41 2.23 -5.09 10.28
C ALA A 41 0.89 -4.43 9.92
N LEU A 42 -0.21 -5.18 9.93
CA LEU A 42 -1.52 -4.66 9.54
C LEU A 42 -2.08 -3.66 10.56
N GLU A 43 -1.94 -3.94 11.87
CA GLU A 43 -2.33 -2.96 12.90
C GLU A 43 -1.47 -1.67 12.84
N SER A 44 -0.19 -1.80 12.46
CA SER A 44 0.69 -0.65 12.28
C SER A 44 0.31 0.16 11.03
N HIS A 45 -0.09 -0.51 9.95
CA HIS A 45 -0.68 0.11 8.77
C HIS A 45 -1.91 0.94 9.12
N ASP A 46 -2.88 0.35 9.83
CA ASP A 46 -4.12 1.04 10.22
C ASP A 46 -3.83 2.29 11.06
N ARG A 47 -2.86 2.20 11.96
CA ARG A 47 -2.40 3.34 12.76
C ARG A 47 -1.80 4.45 11.90
N ALA A 48 -1.02 4.11 10.88
CA ALA A 48 -0.44 5.07 9.95
C ALA A 48 -1.53 5.76 9.11
N ILE A 49 -2.50 5.01 8.57
CA ILE A 49 -3.65 5.57 7.85
C ILE A 49 -4.46 6.52 8.74
N LYS A 50 -4.74 6.12 10.00
CA LYS A 50 -5.43 6.98 10.96
C LYS A 50 -4.65 8.29 11.21
N LYS A 51 -3.34 8.20 11.39
CA LYS A 51 -2.48 9.39 11.57
C LYS A 51 -2.44 10.30 10.35
N TYR A 52 -2.45 9.73 9.15
CA TYR A 52 -2.57 10.52 7.93
C TYR A 52 -3.90 11.28 7.90
N ILE A 53 -5.02 10.62 8.19
CA ILE A 53 -6.34 11.27 8.25
C ILE A 53 -6.37 12.40 9.28
N GLU A 54 -5.76 12.20 10.45
CA GLU A 54 -5.70 13.20 11.52
C GLU A 54 -4.84 14.42 11.18
N THR A 55 -3.75 14.24 10.44
CA THR A 55 -2.67 15.27 10.34
C THR A 55 -2.42 15.79 8.93
N GLY A 56 -2.82 15.05 7.89
CA GLY A 56 -2.47 15.32 6.50
C GLY A 56 -0.99 15.06 6.15
N ASN A 57 -0.16 14.57 7.08
CA ASN A 57 1.26 14.31 6.78
C ASN A 57 1.42 13.04 5.93
N THR A 58 1.86 13.21 4.68
CA THR A 58 2.06 12.13 3.71
C THR A 58 3.18 11.15 4.05
N GLU A 59 4.03 11.47 5.03
CA GLU A 59 4.97 10.49 5.59
C GLU A 59 4.26 9.23 6.08
N TYR A 60 3.10 9.39 6.72
CA TYR A 60 2.32 8.24 7.20
C TYR A 60 1.79 7.35 6.06
N LEU A 61 1.64 7.88 4.84
CA LEU A 61 1.34 7.04 3.67
C LEU A 61 2.55 6.20 3.24
N CYS A 62 3.76 6.75 3.38
CA CYS A 62 5.00 6.00 3.13
C CYS A 62 5.15 4.86 4.15
N ASP A 63 4.87 5.16 5.43
CA ASP A 63 4.90 4.15 6.50
C ASP A 63 3.83 3.08 6.28
N ALA A 64 2.59 3.47 5.96
CA ALA A 64 1.50 2.55 5.66
C ALA A 64 1.86 1.57 4.53
N ALA A 65 2.49 2.06 3.46
CA ALA A 65 2.97 1.21 2.37
C ALA A 65 4.14 0.31 2.78
N ASN A 66 5.05 0.80 3.61
CA ASN A 66 6.14 -0.02 4.15
C ASN A 66 5.61 -1.16 5.02
N TYR A 67 4.63 -0.93 5.87
CA TYR A 67 4.00 -2.00 6.66
C TYR A 67 3.34 -3.06 5.78
N LEU A 68 2.62 -2.65 4.72
CA LEU A 68 2.06 -3.61 3.75
C LEU A 68 3.17 -4.40 3.02
N MET A 69 4.28 -3.75 2.66
CA MET A 69 5.43 -4.42 2.08
C MET A 69 6.04 -5.43 3.07
N PHE A 70 6.11 -5.10 4.36
CA PHE A 70 6.64 -6.01 5.38
C PHE A 70 5.73 -7.22 5.59
N GLU A 71 4.41 -7.04 5.59
CA GLU A 71 3.44 -8.15 5.61
C GLU A 71 3.57 -9.02 4.35
N PHE A 72 3.79 -8.41 3.18
CA PHE A 72 4.04 -9.18 1.95
C PHE A 72 5.32 -10.03 2.03
N MET A 73 6.40 -9.48 2.61
CA MET A 73 7.70 -10.17 2.72
C MET A 73 7.72 -11.24 3.82
N TYR A 74 7.05 -10.97 4.94
CA TYR A 74 7.02 -11.82 6.14
C TYR A 74 5.58 -11.95 6.63
N PRO A 75 4.71 -12.65 5.87
CA PRO A 75 3.29 -12.69 6.16
C PRO A 75 3.03 -13.33 7.52
N GLN A 76 2.25 -12.63 8.33
CA GLN A 76 1.83 -13.09 9.66
C GLN A 76 0.54 -13.90 9.56
N LYS A 77 -0.22 -13.73 8.48
CA LYS A 77 -1.37 -14.59 8.15
C LYS A 77 -0.89 -15.98 7.71
N ALA A 78 -1.30 -17.00 8.46
CA ALA A 78 -1.06 -18.39 8.09
C ALA A 78 -1.62 -18.72 6.69
N GLY A 79 -0.78 -19.32 5.85
CA GLY A 79 -1.14 -19.70 4.49
C GLY A 79 -1.29 -18.54 3.51
N ALA A 80 -0.74 -17.35 3.81
CA ALA A 80 -0.70 -16.27 2.83
C ALA A 80 0.12 -16.66 1.59
N TYR A 81 -0.36 -16.27 0.41
CA TYR A 81 0.29 -16.49 -0.86
C TYR A 81 -0.07 -15.39 -1.85
N PHE A 82 0.74 -15.25 -2.90
CA PHE A 82 0.43 -14.40 -4.04
C PHE A 82 -0.12 -15.25 -5.19
N LYS A 83 -1.29 -14.87 -5.71
CA LYS A 83 -1.87 -15.37 -6.96
C LYS A 83 -2.37 -14.15 -7.73
N ALA A 84 -2.00 -14.05 -9.00
CA ALA A 84 -2.57 -13.03 -9.88
C ALA A 84 -4.07 -13.31 -10.07
N THR A 85 -4.91 -12.29 -9.83
CA THR A 85 -6.36 -12.32 -10.02
C THR A 85 -6.75 -11.52 -11.26
N ASP A 86 -7.83 -11.94 -11.92
CA ASP A 86 -8.45 -11.16 -13.00
C ASP A 86 -9.56 -10.25 -12.46
N SER A 87 -10.28 -9.57 -13.36
CA SER A 87 -11.36 -8.66 -12.96
C SER A 87 -12.53 -9.35 -12.25
N GLY A 88 -12.73 -10.66 -12.44
CA GLY A 88 -13.78 -11.43 -11.76
C GLY A 88 -13.44 -11.79 -10.31
N GLU A 89 -12.15 -11.79 -9.97
CA GLU A 89 -11.63 -12.04 -8.61
C GLU A 89 -11.14 -10.74 -7.92
N SER A 90 -11.41 -9.57 -8.50
CA SER A 90 -10.98 -8.28 -7.97
C SER A 90 -11.73 -7.92 -6.69
N ALA A 91 -11.02 -7.35 -5.71
CA ALA A 91 -11.63 -6.76 -4.51
C ALA A 91 -12.46 -5.49 -4.82
N GLY A 92 -12.38 -4.98 -6.05
CA GLY A 92 -13.03 -3.74 -6.47
C GLY A 92 -12.35 -2.49 -5.90
N VAL A 93 -12.92 -1.33 -6.24
CA VAL A 93 -12.55 -0.03 -5.70
C VAL A 93 -13.78 0.63 -5.08
N VAL A 94 -13.58 1.51 -4.10
CA VAL A 94 -14.67 2.37 -3.61
C VAL A 94 -14.73 3.61 -4.51
N GLY A 95 -15.81 3.74 -5.27
CA GLY A 95 -16.02 4.80 -6.26
C GLY A 95 -16.11 4.25 -7.68
N MET A 96 -15.92 5.12 -8.69
CA MET A 96 -15.91 4.74 -10.11
C MET A 96 -14.66 5.31 -10.78
N GLY A 97 -13.97 4.49 -11.59
CA GLY A 97 -12.86 4.95 -12.40
C GLY A 97 -13.32 5.82 -13.58
N ILE A 98 -12.44 6.69 -14.10
CA ILE A 98 -12.81 7.62 -15.19
C ILE A 98 -13.36 6.89 -16.42
N ARG A 99 -12.79 5.75 -16.79
CA ARG A 99 -13.27 4.91 -17.91
C ARG A 99 -14.64 4.27 -17.66
N GLU A 100 -15.01 4.04 -16.40
CA GLU A 100 -16.35 3.56 -16.04
C GLU A 100 -17.36 4.70 -16.14
N ILE A 101 -16.98 5.89 -15.69
CA ILE A 101 -17.81 7.10 -15.78
C ILE A 101 -18.06 7.47 -17.26
N GLU A 102 -17.03 7.43 -18.11
CA GLU A 102 -17.15 7.71 -19.55
C GLU A 102 -18.14 6.75 -20.22
N ARG A 103 -18.02 5.45 -19.98
CA ARG A 103 -18.97 4.45 -20.51
C ARG A 103 -20.39 4.66 -19.98
N PHE A 104 -20.54 4.93 -18.69
CA PHE A 104 -21.85 5.20 -18.10
C PHE A 104 -22.55 6.40 -18.76
N ARG A 105 -21.79 7.45 -19.10
CA ARG A 105 -22.32 8.61 -19.81
C ARG A 105 -22.75 8.27 -21.23
N GLU A 106 -21.90 7.56 -21.99
CA GLU A 106 -22.21 7.12 -23.35
C GLU A 106 -23.48 6.26 -23.40
N GLU A 107 -23.67 5.36 -22.42
CA GLU A 107 -24.85 4.50 -22.31
C GLU A 107 -26.10 5.23 -21.82
N SER A 108 -25.94 6.33 -21.06
CA SER A 108 -27.05 7.15 -20.55
C SER A 108 -27.52 8.23 -21.54
N ASP A 109 -26.68 8.58 -22.51
CA ASP A 109 -26.96 9.53 -23.58
C ASP A 109 -27.53 8.85 -24.85
N LEU A 110 -27.74 7.52 -24.81
CA LEU A 110 -28.43 6.69 -25.82
C LEU A 110 -29.90 6.43 -25.42
#